data_AF-A0A8J7J5P4-F1
#
_entry.id   AF-A0A8J7J5P4-F1
#
_cell.length_a   1.000
_cell.length_b   1.000
_cell.length_c   1.000
_cell.angle_alpha   90.00
_cell.angle_beta   90.00
_cell.angle_gamma   90.00
#
_symmetry.space_group_name_H-M   'P 1'
#
loop_
_entity.id
_entity.type
_entity.pdbx_description
1 polymer ?
#
loop_
_entity_poly.entity_id
_entity_poly.type
_entity_poly.pdbx_seq_one_letter_code
_entity_poly.pdbx_strand_id
1 'polypeptide(L)' 'MVCMPQYELDAALVDWYGERALPGQDGDPTTVWVSPETGTWSVVRYRADGNGCVIASGEDWNKAATRPEVVAALSD' A
#
# COMPACT_ATOMS: atom_id res chain seq x y z
N MET A 1 -8.31 8.85 9.26
CA MET A 1 -8.30 9.28 7.86
C MET A 1 -7.45 10.53 7.77
N VAL A 2 -6.41 10.52 6.94
CA VAL A 2 -5.51 11.66 6.69
C VAL A 2 -5.64 12.03 5.22
N CYS A 3 -5.74 13.33 4.90
CA CYS A 3 -5.84 13.83 3.54
C CYS A 3 -4.80 14.93 3.31
N MET A 4 -4.18 14.94 2.13
CA MET A 4 -3.18 15.93 1.72
C MET A 4 -3.07 15.96 0.18
N PRO A 5 -2.34 16.92 -0.41
CA PRO A 5 -2.08 16.92 -1.85
C PRO A 5 -1.51 15.56 -2.30
N GLN A 6 -1.98 15.06 -3.43
CA GLN A 6 -1.64 13.72 -3.91
C GLN A 6 -0.11 13.49 -3.96
N TYR A 7 0.64 14.45 -4.49
CA TYR A 7 2.09 14.32 -4.60
C TYR A 7 2.80 14.22 -3.24
N GLU A 8 2.28 14.89 -2.21
CA GLU A 8 2.84 14.82 -0.84
C GLU A 8 2.50 13.49 -0.18
N LEU A 9 1.29 13.00 -0.42
CA LEU A 9 0.86 11.70 0.11
C LEU A 9 1.72 10.58 -0.48
N ASP A 10 1.87 10.58 -1.81
CA ASP A 10 2.65 9.56 -2.52
C ASP A 10 4.11 9.59 -2.06
N ALA A 11 4.69 10.79 -1.91
CA ALA A 11 6.04 10.97 -1.39
C ALA A 11 6.16 10.45 0.05
N ALA A 12 5.22 10.76 0.94
CA ALA A 12 5.25 10.29 2.32
C ALA A 12 5.15 8.75 2.40
N LEU A 13 4.27 8.14 1.60
CA LEU A 13 4.13 6.68 1.55
C LEU A 13 5.42 6.00 1.09
N VAL A 14 6.10 6.56 0.07
CA VAL A 14 7.38 6.03 -0.42
C VAL A 14 8.52 6.28 0.57
N ASP A 15 8.76 7.54 0.93
CA ASP A 15 9.98 7.94 1.62
C ASP A 15 9.97 7.55 3.09
N TRP A 16 8.80 7.53 3.73
CA TRP A 16 8.70 7.34 5.18
C TRP A 16 8.19 5.94 5.55
N TYR A 17 7.32 5.36 4.73
CA TYR A 17 6.72 4.05 5.00
C TYR A 17 7.24 2.93 4.09
N GLY A 18 8.02 3.27 3.05
CA GLY A 18 8.52 2.29 2.08
C GLY A 18 7.41 1.63 1.25
N GLU A 19 6.20 2.18 1.29
CA GLU A 19 5.06 1.62 0.59
C GLU A 19 5.09 1.98 -0.89
N ARG A 20 4.65 1.05 -1.73
CA ARG A 20 4.46 1.28 -3.16
C ARG A 20 3.06 0.85 -3.57
N ALA A 21 2.47 1.60 -4.50
CA ALA A 21 1.20 1.23 -5.10
C ALA A 21 1.29 -0.16 -5.76
N LEU A 22 0.29 -1.01 -5.52
CA LEU A 22 0.19 -2.27 -6.26
C LEU A 22 -0.08 -1.97 -7.75
N PRO A 23 0.58 -2.71 -8.66
CA PRO A 23 0.39 -2.53 -10.10
C PRO A 23 -1.02 -2.97 -10.54
N GLY A 24 -1.49 -2.45 -11.68
CA GLY A 24 -2.77 -2.87 -12.29
C GLY A 24 -4.01 -2.24 -11.66
N GLN A 25 -3.85 -1.18 -10.86
CA GLN A 25 -4.93 -0.37 -10.29
C GLN A 25 -5.17 0.93 -11.08
N ASP A 26 -4.65 1.01 -12.30
CA ASP A 26 -4.75 2.22 -13.14
C ASP A 26 -6.22 2.55 -13.45
N GLY A 27 -6.63 3.80 -13.19
CA GLY A 27 -7.98 4.29 -13.44
C GLY A 27 -8.98 4.08 -12.29
N ASP A 28 -8.62 3.37 -11.21
CA ASP A 28 -9.41 3.36 -9.98
C ASP A 28 -9.06 4.59 -9.13
N PRO A 29 -10.06 5.37 -8.63
CA PRO A 29 -9.79 6.42 -7.66
C PRO A 29 -9.26 5.89 -6.33
N THR A 30 -9.28 4.58 -6.08
CA THR A 30 -8.77 3.93 -4.88
C THR A 30 -7.58 3.04 -5.22
N THR A 31 -6.49 3.17 -4.48
CA THR A 31 -5.24 2.46 -4.71
C THR A 31 -4.71 1.89 -3.40
N VAL A 32 -4.36 0.61 -3.41
CA VAL A 32 -3.66 -0.04 -2.30
C VAL A 32 -2.16 0.17 -2.45
N TRP A 33 -1.53 0.62 -1.37
CA TRP A 33 -0.09 0.83 -1.18
C TRP A 33 0.41 -0.15 -0.14
N VAL A 34 1.58 -0.74 -0.36
CA VAL A 34 2.09 -1.82 0.49
C VAL A 34 3.60 -1.77 0.62
N SER A 35 4.10 -2.19 1.77
CA SER A 35 5.53 -2.42 2.02
C SER A 35 5.71 -3.83 2.56
N PRO A 36 6.23 -4.78 1.75
CA PRO A 36 6.53 -6.13 2.23
C PRO A 36 7.64 -6.16 3.31
N GLU A 37 8.53 -5.16 3.30
CA GLU A 37 9.65 -5.08 4.24
C GLU A 37 9.17 -4.72 5.65
N THR A 38 8.29 -3.73 5.77
CA THR A 38 7.72 -3.31 7.06
C THR A 38 6.44 -4.08 7.40
N GLY A 39 5.82 -4.71 6.40
CA GLY A 39 4.52 -5.37 6.52
C GLY A 39 3.36 -4.38 6.64
N THR A 40 3.53 -3.12 6.23
CA THR A 40 2.45 -2.12 6.29
C THR A 40 1.66 -2.05 4.99
N TRP A 41 0.41 -1.62 5.10
CA TRP A 41 -0.42 -1.30 3.95
C TRP A 41 -1.31 -0.08 4.21
N SER A 42 -1.59 0.66 3.15
CA SER A 42 -2.50 1.80 3.13
C SER A 42 -3.45 1.71 1.95
N VAL A 43 -4.72 2.06 2.15
CA VAL A 43 -5.70 2.26 1.08
C VAL A 43 -5.89 3.76 0.91
N VAL A 44 -5.50 4.26 -0.24
CA VAL A 44 -5.59 5.67 -0.62
C VAL A 44 -6.76 5.85 -1.57
N ARG A 45 -7.57 6.89 -1.36
CA ARG A 45 -8.53 7.38 -2.36
C ARG A 45 -8.09 8.74 -2.89
N TYR A 46 -7.76 8.79 -4.17
CA TYR A 46 -7.54 10.01 -4.92
C TYR A 46 -8.86 10.66 -5.32
N ARG A 47 -8.86 11.99 -5.31
CA ARG A 47 -10.02 12.82 -5.59
C ARG A 47 -9.71 13.77 -6.75
N ALA A 48 -10.77 14.20 -7.42
CA ALA A 48 -10.67 15.13 -8.54
C ALA A 48 -10.17 16.54 -8.15
N ASP A 49 -10.13 16.86 -6.85
CA ASP A 49 -9.59 18.11 -6.31
C ASP A 49 -8.05 18.10 -6.15
N GLY A 50 -7.38 17.01 -6.53
CA GLY A 50 -5.93 16.85 -6.42
C GLY A 50 -5.45 16.34 -5.06
N ASN A 51 -6.36 16.01 -4.14
CA ASN A 51 -6.01 15.41 -2.85
C ASN A 51 -6.08 13.88 -2.90
N GLY A 52 -5.20 13.24 -2.13
CA GLY A 52 -5.29 11.84 -1.74
C GLY A 52 -5.68 11.72 -0.27
N CYS A 53 -6.51 10.73 0.06
CA CYS A 53 -6.88 10.43 1.45
C CYS A 53 -6.59 8.97 1.80
N VAL A 54 -5.87 8.72 2.89
CA VAL A 54 -5.76 7.38 3.49
C VAL A 54 -7.09 7.05 4.16
N ILE A 55 -7.85 6.13 3.57
CA ILE A 55 -9.18 5.73 4.04
C ILE A 55 -9.15 4.47 4.91
N ALA A 56 -8.10 3.66 4.79
CA ALA A 56 -7.80 2.54 5.66
C ALA A 56 -6.28 2.30 5.68
N SER A 57 -5.78 1.71 6.74
CA SER A 57 -4.37 1.33 6.88
C SER A 57 -4.23 0.20 7.89
N GLY A 58 -3.12 -0.52 7.84
CA GLY A 58 -2.84 -1.56 8.79
C GLY A 58 -1.45 -2.15 8.64
N GLU A 59 -1.23 -3.21 9.40
CA GLU A 59 0.01 -3.98 9.44
C GLU A 59 -0.27 -5.42 8.97
N ASP A 60 0.75 -6.27 9.05
CA ASP A 60 0.73 -7.68 8.66
C ASP A 60 0.41 -7.92 7.17
N TRP A 61 0.79 -6.97 6.29
CA TRP A 61 0.84 -7.19 4.86
C TRP A 61 1.80 -8.35 4.53
N ASN A 62 1.20 -9.51 4.39
CA ASN A 62 1.78 -10.73 3.84
C ASN A 62 3.13 -11.18 4.43
N LYS A 63 3.26 -11.20 5.78
CA LYS A 63 4.39 -11.89 6.47
C LYS A 63 4.50 -13.39 6.13
N ALA A 64 3.47 -13.99 5.52
CA ALA A 64 3.43 -15.40 5.13
C ALA A 64 3.91 -15.66 3.70
N ALA A 65 3.62 -14.80 2.72
CA ALA A 65 4.03 -15.03 1.33
C ALA A 65 5.54 -14.85 1.08
N THR A 66 6.27 -14.19 1.99
CA THR A 66 7.72 -13.99 1.89
C THR A 66 8.52 -14.99 2.72
N ARG A 67 7.89 -15.96 3.39
CA ARG A 67 8.60 -17.08 4.02
C ARG A 67 8.79 -18.19 2.98
N PRO A 68 10.03 -18.47 2.54
CA PRO A 68 10.30 -19.62 1.66
C PRO A 68 9.74 -20.92 2.23
N GLU A 69 9.70 -21.01 3.57
CA GLU A 69 9.13 -22.09 4.36
C GLU A 69 7.64 -22.34 4.06
N VAL A 70 6.84 -21.27 3.89
CA VAL A 70 5.39 -21.37 3.67
C VAL A 70 5.10 -21.74 2.21
N VAL A 71 5.84 -21.17 1.26
CA VAL A 71 5.72 -21.53 -0.17
C VAL A 71 6.14 -22.99 -0.40
N ALA A 72 7.19 -23.45 0.27
CA ALA A 72 7.63 -24.84 0.23
C ALA A 72 6.59 -25.80 0.85
N ALA A 73 5.93 -25.39 1.94
CA ALA A 73 4.90 -26.20 2.62
C ALA A 73 3.56 -26.32 1.85
N LEU A 74 3.33 -25.47 0.85
CA LEU A 74 2.12 -25.48 0.02
C LEU A 74 2.33 -26.20 -1.33
N SER A 75 3.53 -26.72 -1.57
CA SER A 75 3.90 -27.42 -2.81
C SER A 75 3.84 -28.95 -2.69
N ASP A 76 3.18 -29.48 -1.65
CA ASP A 76 2.97 -30.92 -1.39
C ASP A 76 1.46 -31.24 -1.33
#